data_AF-A0A4Q4YNG3-F1
#
_entry.id   AF-A0A4Q4YNG3-F1
#
_cell.length_a   1.000
_cell.length_b   1.000
_cell.length_c   1.000
_cell.angle_alpha   90.00
_cell.angle_beta   90.00
_cell.angle_gamma   90.00
#
_symmetry.space_group_name_H-M   'P 1'
#
loop_
_entity.id
_entity.type
_entity.pdbx_description
1 polymer ?
#
loop_
_entity_poly.entity_id
_entity_poly.type
_entity_poly.pdbx_seq_one_letter_code
_entity_poly.pdbx_strand_id
1 'polypeptide(L)'
;MPTPVNVDPAAFPIPQSLGMPKPLVARRLLQCKLEAWFRGSPVDDRDRALLDAQDVPWVHYAKTSYLRKIYHMKQSEGFETTDWTVENDDACKKMVAEAGGQLIGFDLDVCNSAQWKAMKVNVNITAKNTSFDWGFLSTTPSKIRIFRGAVESCPDHPWDAMILRDCYANTGGMQAVDSISSRYWDILVMKMCEDYDHPWVVVAVKDAGTYKPENHRACFCC
;
A
#
# COMPACT_ATOMS: atom_id res chain seq x y z
N MET A 1 9.36 -37.34 36.29
CA MET A 1 8.88 -35.97 35.99
C MET A 1 9.24 -35.69 34.53
N PRO A 2 8.30 -35.29 33.67
CA PRO A 2 8.57 -35.12 32.25
C PRO A 2 9.34 -33.82 31.99
N THR A 3 10.25 -33.89 31.03
CA THR A 3 11.10 -32.81 30.52
C THR A 3 10.28 -31.64 29.97
N PRO A 4 10.75 -30.38 30.11
CA PRO A 4 10.07 -29.25 29.50
C PRO A 4 10.18 -29.34 27.97
N VAL A 5 9.04 -29.20 27.30
CA VAL A 5 8.94 -29.09 25.85
C VAL A 5 9.67 -27.82 25.42
N ASN A 6 10.73 -28.00 24.64
CA ASN A 6 11.45 -26.93 23.97
C ASN A 6 10.55 -26.42 22.84
N VAL A 7 9.81 -25.32 23.10
CA VAL A 7 8.98 -24.67 22.09
C VAL A 7 9.88 -23.70 21.33
N ASP A 8 10.17 -24.03 20.07
CA ASP A 8 10.91 -23.15 19.16
C ASP A 8 10.13 -21.83 18.94
N PRO A 9 10.69 -20.65 19.31
CA PRO A 9 10.02 -19.37 19.12
C PRO A 9 9.79 -19.01 17.64
N ALA A 10 10.42 -19.73 16.69
CA ALA A 10 10.19 -19.53 15.26
C ALA A 10 8.92 -20.21 14.73
N ALA A 11 8.36 -21.19 15.45
CA ALA A 11 7.16 -21.91 15.05
C ALA A 11 5.89 -21.19 15.54
N PHE A 12 5.61 -20.01 14.98
CA PHE A 12 4.24 -19.49 15.01
C PHE A 12 3.44 -20.28 13.95
N PRO A 13 2.51 -21.17 14.33
CA PRO A 13 1.57 -21.70 13.35
C PRO A 13 0.80 -20.49 12.81
N ILE A 14 0.93 -20.21 11.52
CA ILE A 14 0.02 -19.28 10.83
C ILE A 14 -1.37 -19.79 11.18
N PRO A 15 -2.22 -19.02 11.87
CA PRO A 15 -3.59 -19.44 12.09
C PRO A 15 -4.25 -19.42 10.72
N GLN A 16 -4.21 -20.56 10.02
CA GLN A 16 -5.22 -20.91 9.04
C GLN A 16 -6.51 -21.20 9.82
N SER A 17 -6.97 -20.22 10.60
CA SER A 17 -8.27 -20.29 11.25
C SER A 17 -9.29 -20.33 10.11
N LEU A 18 -9.98 -21.46 9.95
CA LEU A 18 -11.07 -21.67 9.02
C LEU A 18 -11.94 -20.39 8.90
N GLY A 19 -11.79 -19.67 7.78
CA GLY A 19 -12.69 -18.57 7.39
C GLY A 19 -12.12 -17.14 7.31
N MET A 20 -10.88 -16.86 7.75
CA MET A 20 -10.31 -15.51 7.56
C MET A 20 -9.75 -15.32 6.14
N PRO A 21 -10.14 -14.25 5.41
CA PRO A 21 -9.52 -13.90 4.14
C PRO A 21 -7.99 -13.76 4.26
N LYS A 22 -7.26 -14.33 3.30
CA LYS A 22 -5.78 -14.29 3.21
C LYS A 22 -5.17 -12.89 3.46
N PRO A 23 -5.74 -11.78 2.93
CA PRO A 23 -5.19 -10.45 3.19
C PRO A 23 -5.24 -10.04 4.67
N LEU A 24 -6.25 -10.50 5.42
CA LEU A 24 -6.37 -10.23 6.86
C LEU A 24 -5.39 -11.08 7.68
N VAL A 25 -5.14 -12.32 7.26
CA VAL A 25 -4.07 -13.15 7.86
C VAL A 25 -2.71 -12.49 7.66
N ALA A 26 -2.44 -12.00 6.45
CA ALA A 26 -1.20 -11.31 6.13
C ALA A 26 -1.02 -10.02 6.94
N ARG A 27 -2.09 -9.21 7.07
CA ARG A 27 -2.10 -8.03 7.95
C ARG A 27 -1.81 -8.39 9.42
N ARG A 28 -2.39 -9.49 9.92
CA ARG A 28 -2.14 -9.99 11.28
C ARG A 28 -0.68 -10.42 11.48
N LEU A 29 -0.08 -11.09 10.51
CA LEU A 29 1.34 -11.45 10.56
C LEU A 29 2.24 -10.21 10.59
N LEU A 30 1.95 -9.21 9.76
CA LEU A 30 2.65 -7.92 9.77
C LEU A 30 2.54 -7.24 11.15
N GLN A 31 1.36 -7.23 11.77
CA GLN A 31 1.15 -6.68 13.12
C GLN A 31 1.97 -7.42 14.19
N CYS A 32 2.00 -8.76 14.13
CA CYS A 32 2.62 -9.58 15.18
C CYS A 32 4.15 -9.64 15.09
N LYS A 33 4.74 -9.48 13.90
CA LYS A 33 6.18 -9.67 13.64
C LYS A 33 6.77 -8.51 12.86
N LEU A 34 6.59 -7.27 13.32
CA LEU A 34 7.00 -6.08 12.57
C LEU A 34 8.47 -6.07 12.18
N GLU A 35 9.35 -6.54 13.06
CA GLU A 35 10.78 -6.64 12.83
C GLU A 35 11.15 -7.45 11.59
N ALA A 36 10.38 -8.49 11.26
CA ALA A 36 10.61 -9.33 10.08
C ALA A 36 10.34 -8.59 8.77
N TRP A 37 9.43 -7.60 8.80
CA TRP A 37 9.03 -6.82 7.63
C TRP A 37 9.84 -5.53 7.52
N PHE A 38 9.95 -4.80 8.63
CA PHE A 38 10.63 -3.51 8.68
C PHE A 38 12.15 -3.64 8.66
N ARG A 39 12.73 -4.78 9.05
CA ARG A 39 14.18 -5.09 8.91
C ARG A 39 15.08 -3.96 9.43
N GLY A 40 14.78 -3.46 10.62
CA GLY A 40 15.51 -2.34 11.24
C GLY A 40 15.13 -0.95 10.74
N SER A 41 14.27 -0.82 9.73
CA SER A 41 13.66 0.44 9.34
C SER A 41 12.76 0.96 10.47
N PRO A 42 12.74 2.27 10.77
CA PRO A 42 11.91 2.82 11.83
C PRO A 42 10.42 2.51 11.63
N VAL A 43 9.75 2.21 12.75
CA VAL A 43 8.29 2.11 12.83
C VAL A 43 7.83 3.32 13.64
N ASP A 44 7.10 4.24 13.04
CA ASP A 44 6.55 5.40 13.76
C ASP A 44 5.11 5.16 14.24
N ASP A 45 4.59 6.08 15.04
CA ASP A 45 3.23 5.98 15.60
C ASP A 45 2.15 5.96 14.51
N ARG A 46 2.43 6.54 13.34
CA ARG A 46 1.51 6.58 12.20
C ARG A 46 1.45 5.23 11.50
N ASP A 47 2.59 4.53 11.36
CA ASP A 47 2.61 3.14 10.91
C ASP A 47 1.79 2.24 11.84
N ARG A 48 1.99 2.37 13.16
CA ARG A 48 1.22 1.60 14.17
C ARG A 48 -0.26 1.89 14.09
N ALA A 49 -0.65 3.16 14.03
CA ALA A 49 -2.05 3.57 13.93
C ALA A 49 -2.75 3.04 12.68
N LEU A 50 -2.04 2.96 11.54
CA LEU A 50 -2.56 2.34 10.32
C LEU A 50 -2.70 0.82 10.46
N LEU A 51 -1.69 0.16 11.02
CA LEU A 51 -1.71 -1.27 11.26
C LEU A 51 -2.88 -1.66 12.16
N ASP A 52 -3.17 -0.88 13.19
CA ASP A 52 -4.25 -1.14 14.16
C ASP A 52 -5.61 -0.52 13.75
N ALA A 53 -5.69 0.09 12.57
CA ALA A 53 -6.89 0.81 12.12
C ALA A 53 -8.13 -0.09 12.03
N GLN A 54 -9.26 0.38 12.55
CA GLN A 54 -10.55 -0.24 12.26
C GLN A 54 -11.00 0.09 10.83
N ASP A 55 -11.87 -0.74 10.28
CA ASP A 55 -12.44 -0.53 8.95
C ASP A 55 -13.19 0.80 8.88
N VAL A 56 -12.86 1.58 7.86
CA VAL A 56 -13.53 2.84 7.58
C VAL A 56 -14.91 2.55 6.98
N PRO A 57 -15.99 3.19 7.47
CA PRO A 57 -17.36 2.78 7.14
C PRO A 57 -17.74 2.97 5.67
N TRP A 58 -17.03 3.85 4.96
CA TRP A 58 -17.29 4.16 3.56
C TRP A 58 -16.48 3.30 2.57
N VAL A 59 -15.52 2.51 3.04
CA VAL A 59 -14.65 1.67 2.20
C VAL A 59 -15.17 0.24 2.12
N HIS A 60 -15.29 -0.28 0.91
CA HIS A 60 -15.50 -1.71 0.68
C HIS A 60 -14.14 -2.41 0.57
N TYR A 61 -13.71 -3.05 1.66
CA TYR A 61 -12.53 -3.91 1.68
C TYR A 61 -12.79 -5.24 0.93
N ALA A 62 -11.74 -6.02 0.66
CA ALA A 62 -11.68 -7.19 -0.26
C ALA A 62 -11.32 -6.82 -1.71
N LYS A 63 -11.46 -7.76 -2.67
CA LYS A 63 -10.93 -7.69 -4.05
C LYS A 63 -11.45 -6.52 -4.90
N THR A 64 -12.31 -5.66 -4.36
CA THR A 64 -12.87 -4.49 -5.05
C THR A 64 -12.06 -3.20 -4.80
N SER A 65 -11.19 -3.16 -3.78
CA SER A 65 -10.30 -2.03 -3.50
C SER A 65 -8.84 -2.47 -3.56
N TYR A 66 -8.05 -1.84 -4.44
CA TYR A 66 -6.73 -2.34 -4.84
C TYR A 66 -5.84 -1.23 -5.40
N LEU A 67 -4.51 -1.44 -5.35
CA LEU A 67 -3.56 -0.60 -6.06
C LEU A 67 -3.79 -0.78 -7.56
N ARG A 68 -4.05 0.30 -8.30
CA ARG A 68 -4.43 0.19 -9.71
C ARG A 68 -3.24 0.43 -10.63
N LYS A 69 -2.64 1.61 -10.51
CA LYS A 69 -1.74 2.15 -11.54
C LYS A 69 -0.93 3.35 -11.07
N ILE A 70 0.17 3.58 -11.76
CA ILE A 70 1.05 4.73 -11.63
C ILE A 70 0.76 5.70 -12.78
N TYR A 71 0.43 6.95 -12.46
CA TYR A 71 0.52 8.06 -13.42
C TYR A 71 1.91 8.66 -13.32
N HIS A 72 2.58 8.86 -14.45
CA HIS A 72 3.93 9.41 -14.45
C HIS A 72 4.21 10.26 -15.69
N MET A 73 5.20 11.12 -15.55
CA MET A 73 5.70 12.02 -16.60
C MET A 73 7.19 12.24 -16.36
N LYS A 74 8.03 11.88 -17.31
CA LYS A 74 9.45 12.24 -17.29
C LYS A 74 9.66 13.66 -17.80
N GLN A 75 10.85 14.21 -17.56
CA GLN A 75 11.23 15.49 -18.16
C GLN A 75 11.12 15.40 -19.69
N SER A 76 10.45 16.38 -20.29
CA SER A 76 10.27 16.51 -21.75
C SER A 76 9.40 15.43 -22.43
N GLU A 77 8.71 14.58 -21.66
CA GLU A 77 7.77 13.57 -22.18
C GLU A 77 6.31 13.92 -21.84
N GLY A 78 5.37 13.23 -22.48
CA GLY A 78 3.93 13.33 -22.18
C GLY A 78 3.55 12.58 -20.89
N PHE A 79 2.29 12.71 -20.49
CA PHE A 79 1.76 11.91 -19.38
C PHE A 79 1.52 10.46 -19.84
N GLU A 80 2.03 9.52 -19.06
CA GLU A 80 1.82 8.09 -19.25
C GLU A 80 1.12 7.46 -18.03
N THR A 81 0.59 6.27 -18.25
CA THR A 81 -0.04 5.45 -17.22
C THR A 81 0.47 4.03 -17.32
N THR A 82 0.90 3.48 -16.18
CA THR A 82 1.34 2.09 -16.08
C THR A 82 0.45 1.38 -15.06
N ASP A 83 -0.34 0.42 -15.53
CA ASP A 83 -1.11 -0.46 -14.66
C ASP A 83 -0.17 -1.34 -13.83
N TRP A 84 -0.47 -1.53 -12.54
CA TRP A 84 0.40 -2.30 -11.64
C TRP A 84 -0.11 -3.74 -11.54
N THR A 85 0.48 -4.64 -12.35
CA THR A 85 0.10 -6.06 -12.48
C THR A 85 1.16 -6.97 -11.87
N VAL A 86 0.96 -8.29 -11.91
CA VAL A 86 1.96 -9.25 -11.42
C VAL A 86 3.24 -9.21 -12.28
N GLU A 87 3.11 -9.06 -13.59
CA GLU A 87 4.19 -9.13 -14.59
C GLU A 87 5.15 -7.98 -14.46
N ASN A 88 4.63 -6.80 -14.13
CA ASN A 88 5.40 -5.58 -14.04
C ASN A 88 5.58 -5.10 -12.60
N ASP A 89 5.28 -5.94 -11.61
CA ASP A 89 5.33 -5.57 -10.19
C ASP A 89 6.73 -5.05 -9.79
N ASP A 90 7.79 -5.74 -10.20
CA ASP A 90 9.16 -5.32 -9.93
C ASP A 90 9.54 -4.04 -10.67
N ALA A 91 9.03 -3.83 -11.89
CA ALA A 91 9.25 -2.59 -12.64
C ALA A 91 8.54 -1.40 -11.96
N CYS A 92 7.30 -1.59 -11.51
CA CYS A 92 6.54 -0.57 -10.79
C CYS A 92 7.18 -0.23 -9.42
N LYS A 93 7.67 -1.24 -8.68
CA LYS A 93 8.46 -1.01 -7.44
C LYS A 93 9.71 -0.18 -7.72
N LYS A 94 10.45 -0.49 -8.78
CA LYS A 94 11.63 0.29 -9.20
C LYS A 94 11.24 1.73 -9.54
N MET A 95 10.19 1.96 -10.33
CA MET A 95 9.70 3.31 -10.65
C MET A 95 9.37 4.12 -9.39
N VAL A 96 8.67 3.51 -8.42
CA VAL A 96 8.36 4.16 -7.14
C VAL A 96 9.64 4.49 -6.37
N ALA A 97 10.62 3.58 -6.34
CA ALA A 97 11.90 3.80 -5.66
C ALA A 97 12.71 4.93 -6.31
N GLU A 98 12.81 4.94 -7.65
CA GLU A 98 13.47 5.99 -8.43
C GLU A 98 12.84 7.38 -8.20
N ALA A 99 11.53 7.42 -7.92
CA ALA A 99 10.80 8.65 -7.61
C ALA A 99 10.80 9.01 -6.10
N GLY A 100 11.62 8.34 -5.29
CA GLY A 100 11.86 8.66 -3.88
C GLY A 100 11.10 7.79 -2.87
N GLY A 101 10.39 6.76 -3.31
CA GLY A 101 9.81 5.75 -2.43
C GLY A 101 10.87 4.85 -1.80
N GLN A 102 10.51 4.19 -0.70
CA GLN A 102 11.44 3.32 0.02
C GLN A 102 11.14 1.85 -0.25
N LEU A 103 12.16 1.08 -0.59
CA LEU A 103 12.10 -0.38 -0.68
C LEU A 103 12.84 -0.98 0.52
N ILE A 104 12.15 -1.78 1.33
CA ILE A 104 12.69 -2.42 2.53
C ILE A 104 12.76 -3.94 2.30
N GLY A 105 13.98 -4.47 2.32
CA GLY A 105 14.24 -5.90 2.16
C GLY A 105 14.24 -6.41 0.71
N PHE A 106 14.30 -5.50 -0.27
CA PHE A 106 14.44 -5.85 -1.69
C PHE A 106 15.87 -5.63 -2.16
N ASP A 107 16.38 -6.56 -2.95
CA ASP A 107 17.67 -6.46 -3.64
C ASP A 107 17.42 -6.02 -5.09
N LEU A 108 16.88 -4.81 -5.26
CA LEU A 108 16.62 -4.23 -6.58
C LEU A 108 17.66 -3.16 -6.88
N ASP A 109 18.32 -3.27 -8.03
CA ASP A 109 19.16 -2.20 -8.55
C ASP A 109 18.28 -1.00 -8.92
N VAL A 110 18.24 -0.01 -8.03
CA VAL A 110 17.57 1.27 -8.27
C VAL A 110 18.59 2.19 -8.91
N CYS A 111 18.41 2.49 -10.20
CA CYS A 111 19.28 3.41 -10.90
C CYS A 111 18.79 4.84 -10.64
N ASN A 112 19.64 5.70 -10.06
CA ASN A 112 19.29 7.08 -9.69
C ASN A 112 19.05 8.03 -10.89
N SER A 113 18.67 7.53 -12.06
CA SER A 113 18.73 8.27 -13.33
C SER A 113 17.39 8.71 -13.92
N ALA A 114 16.25 8.31 -13.35
CA ALA A 114 14.97 8.74 -13.89
C ALA A 114 14.63 10.19 -13.46
N GLN A 115 14.74 11.12 -14.40
CA GLN A 115 14.31 12.50 -14.21
C GLN A 115 12.78 12.59 -14.29
N TRP A 116 12.10 12.20 -13.23
CA TRP A 116 10.65 12.32 -13.10
C TRP A 116 10.24 13.79 -12.94
N LYS A 117 9.35 14.28 -13.81
CA LYS A 117 8.69 15.59 -13.63
C LYS A 117 7.52 15.48 -12.66
N ALA A 118 6.72 14.41 -12.79
CA ALA A 118 5.62 14.11 -11.88
C ALA A 118 5.37 12.60 -11.82
N MET A 119 5.00 12.10 -10.64
CA MET A 119 4.52 10.74 -10.47
C MET A 119 3.47 10.66 -9.35
N LYS A 120 2.42 9.88 -9.58
CA LYS A 120 1.37 9.58 -8.61
C LYS A 120 1.01 8.11 -8.67
N VAL A 121 0.84 7.50 -7.51
CA VAL A 121 0.35 6.13 -7.38
C VAL A 121 -1.11 6.19 -6.97
N ASN A 122 -1.97 5.44 -7.66
CA ASN A 122 -3.42 5.44 -7.40
C ASN A 122 -3.88 4.11 -6.83
N VAL A 123 -4.70 4.23 -5.80
CA VAL A 123 -5.45 3.13 -5.21
C VAL A 123 -6.91 3.30 -5.60
N ASN A 124 -7.46 2.29 -6.28
CA ASN A 124 -8.88 2.18 -6.51
C ASN A 124 -9.58 1.86 -5.19
N ILE A 125 -10.55 2.67 -4.81
CA ILE A 125 -11.42 2.42 -3.67
C ILE A 125 -12.82 2.23 -4.19
N THR A 126 -13.38 1.04 -3.93
CA THR A 126 -14.82 0.83 -4.04
C THR A 126 -15.47 1.35 -2.77
N ALA A 127 -16.47 2.21 -2.94
CA ALA A 127 -17.17 2.84 -1.85
C ALA A 127 -18.44 2.08 -1.50
N LYS A 128 -18.87 2.23 -0.26
CA LYS A 128 -20.17 1.75 0.25
C LYS A 128 -20.74 2.83 1.16
N ASN A 129 -22.07 2.92 1.27
CA ASN A 129 -22.73 3.93 2.11
C ASN A 129 -22.33 5.38 1.75
N THR A 130 -22.06 5.66 0.47
CA THR A 130 -21.75 7.00 -0.04
C THR A 130 -22.55 7.32 -1.30
N SER A 131 -22.44 8.54 -1.82
CA SER A 131 -23.04 8.97 -3.09
C SER A 131 -22.26 8.58 -4.34
N PHE A 132 -21.13 7.88 -4.21
CA PHE A 132 -20.33 7.37 -5.32
C PHE A 132 -20.02 5.88 -5.14
N ASP A 133 -19.80 5.18 -6.24
CA ASP A 133 -19.53 3.73 -6.23
C ASP A 133 -18.03 3.43 -6.16
N TRP A 134 -17.19 4.28 -6.75
CA TRP A 134 -15.74 4.12 -6.75
C TRP A 134 -14.99 5.44 -6.96
N GLY A 135 -13.71 5.47 -6.58
CA GLY A 135 -12.81 6.58 -6.89
C GLY A 135 -11.35 6.28 -6.54
N PHE A 136 -10.45 7.19 -6.91
CA PHE A 136 -9.03 7.05 -6.62
C PHE A 136 -8.62 7.87 -5.40
N LEU A 137 -7.91 7.21 -4.49
CA LEU A 137 -6.99 7.87 -3.57
C LEU A 137 -5.58 7.83 -4.16
N SER A 138 -4.92 8.97 -4.20
CA SER A 138 -3.61 9.10 -4.84
C SER A 138 -2.57 9.66 -3.88
N THR A 139 -1.31 9.21 -3.99
CA THR A 139 -0.17 9.82 -3.30
C THR A 139 1.06 9.93 -4.20
N THR A 140 2.10 10.61 -3.73
CA THR A 140 3.40 10.69 -4.41
C THR A 140 4.34 9.58 -3.93
N PRO A 141 5.25 9.08 -4.77
CA PRO A 141 6.17 8.00 -4.41
C PRO A 141 7.00 8.23 -3.14
N SER A 142 7.42 9.47 -2.86
CA SER A 142 8.14 9.85 -1.63
C SER A 142 7.39 9.60 -0.32
N LYS A 143 6.09 9.27 -0.39
CA LYS A 143 5.22 8.93 0.73
C LYS A 143 4.94 7.43 0.83
N ILE A 144 5.62 6.62 0.02
CA ILE A 144 5.40 5.18 -0.09
C ILE A 144 6.58 4.41 0.49
N ARG A 145 6.26 3.39 1.28
CA ARG A 145 7.20 2.38 1.77
C ARG A 145 6.70 1.01 1.34
N ILE A 146 7.54 0.24 0.66
CA ILE A 146 7.24 -1.11 0.18
C ILE A 146 8.14 -2.07 0.96
N PHE A 147 7.55 -3.08 1.58
CA PHE A 147 8.22 -4.05 2.42
C PHE A 147 8.14 -5.42 1.77
N ARG A 148 9.28 -6.07 1.60
CA ARG A 148 9.30 -7.47 1.17
C ARG A 148 8.67 -8.33 2.25
N GLY A 149 7.79 -9.25 1.88
CA GLY A 149 7.19 -10.19 2.82
C GLY A 149 8.23 -10.95 3.63
N ALA A 150 7.86 -11.36 4.85
CA ALA A 150 8.70 -12.27 5.63
C ALA A 150 8.86 -13.60 4.86
N VAL A 151 10.04 -14.23 4.94
CA VAL A 151 10.36 -15.48 4.21
C VAL A 151 9.37 -16.61 4.54
N GLU A 152 8.83 -16.59 5.76
CA GLU A 152 7.81 -17.51 6.27
C GLU A 152 6.39 -17.28 5.73
N SER A 153 6.12 -16.19 5.00
CA SER A 153 4.77 -15.89 4.48
C SER A 153 4.37 -16.78 3.30
N CYS A 154 5.28 -16.96 2.33
CA CYS A 154 5.18 -17.90 1.22
C CYS A 154 6.54 -17.99 0.53
N PRO A 155 7.09 -19.20 0.31
CA PRO A 155 8.42 -19.36 -0.28
C PRO A 155 8.48 -18.91 -1.74
N ASP A 156 7.40 -19.10 -2.50
CA ASP A 156 7.37 -18.78 -3.94
C ASP A 156 6.83 -17.38 -4.24
N HIS A 157 5.96 -16.86 -3.36
CA HIS A 157 5.24 -15.59 -3.57
C HIS A 157 5.13 -14.81 -2.25
N PRO A 158 6.23 -14.22 -1.74
CA PRO A 158 6.20 -13.52 -0.46
C PRO A 158 5.09 -12.47 -0.48
N TRP A 159 4.32 -12.42 0.62
CA TRP A 159 3.26 -11.45 0.76
C TRP A 159 3.90 -10.11 1.06
N ASP A 160 4.17 -9.31 0.04
CA ASP A 160 4.71 -7.97 0.23
C ASP A 160 3.65 -7.03 0.82
N ALA A 161 4.10 -6.00 1.55
CA ALA A 161 3.24 -4.97 2.10
C ALA A 161 3.63 -3.60 1.56
N MET A 162 2.68 -2.70 1.43
CA MET A 162 2.95 -1.31 1.04
C MET A 162 2.11 -0.36 1.87
N ILE A 163 2.77 0.63 2.46
CA ILE A 163 2.15 1.75 3.16
C ILE A 163 2.21 2.95 2.22
N LEU A 164 1.04 3.52 1.91
CA LEU A 164 0.89 4.76 1.15
C LEU A 164 0.38 5.83 2.11
N ARG A 165 1.17 6.88 2.32
CA ARG A 165 0.80 7.99 3.21
C ARG A 165 0.24 9.18 2.46
N ASP A 166 -0.52 10.01 3.18
CA ASP A 166 -1.02 11.30 2.67
C ASP A 166 -1.81 11.15 1.36
N CYS A 167 -2.57 10.07 1.20
CA CYS A 167 -3.39 9.86 0.01
C CYS A 167 -4.58 10.82 0.00
N TYR A 168 -4.91 11.38 -1.16
CA TYR A 168 -6.01 12.34 -1.33
C TYR A 168 -6.94 11.92 -2.47
N ALA A 169 -8.20 12.37 -2.39
CA ALA A 169 -9.21 12.09 -3.40
C ALA A 169 -8.86 12.75 -4.74
N ASN A 170 -8.84 11.96 -5.82
CA ASN A 170 -8.44 12.39 -7.16
C ASN A 170 -9.49 12.09 -8.25
N THR A 171 -10.68 11.63 -7.86
CA THR A 171 -11.80 11.36 -8.78
C THR A 171 -13.02 12.18 -8.39
N GLY A 172 -13.73 12.77 -9.37
CA GLY A 172 -14.83 13.72 -9.13
C GLY A 172 -15.89 13.25 -8.14
N GLY A 173 -16.35 11.99 -8.23
CA GLY A 173 -17.36 11.46 -7.30
C GLY A 173 -16.89 11.41 -5.84
N MET A 174 -15.63 11.03 -5.62
CA MET A 174 -15.01 11.03 -4.28
C MET A 174 -14.68 12.45 -3.80
N GLN A 175 -14.30 13.34 -4.72
CA GLN A 175 -14.01 14.74 -4.43
C GLN A 175 -15.26 15.52 -4.01
N ALA A 176 -16.44 15.12 -4.48
CA ALA A 176 -17.72 15.72 -4.12
C ALA A 176 -18.19 15.40 -2.69
N VAL A 177 -17.52 14.48 -1.98
CA VAL A 177 -17.87 14.11 -0.59
C VAL A 177 -16.88 14.77 0.37
N ASP A 178 -17.29 15.90 0.98
CA ASP A 178 -16.42 16.73 1.83
C ASP A 178 -15.74 15.95 2.96
N SER A 179 -16.44 15.03 3.62
CA SER A 179 -15.86 14.21 4.70
C SER A 179 -14.73 13.28 4.23
N ILE A 180 -14.60 13.07 2.92
CA ILE A 180 -13.54 12.27 2.29
C ILE A 180 -12.50 13.18 1.64
N SER A 181 -12.94 14.16 0.85
CA SER A 181 -12.06 15.03 0.05
C SER A 181 -11.29 16.05 0.87
N SER A 182 -11.79 16.43 2.06
CA SER A 182 -11.11 17.32 3.00
C SER A 182 -10.04 16.62 3.86
N ARG A 183 -9.79 15.33 3.64
CA ARG A 183 -8.92 14.49 4.48
C ARG A 183 -7.78 13.86 3.68
N TYR A 184 -6.66 13.66 4.36
CA TYR A 184 -5.66 12.70 3.96
C TYR A 184 -6.00 11.32 4.49
N TRP A 185 -5.60 10.30 3.73
CA TRP A 185 -5.82 8.90 4.04
C TRP A 185 -4.51 8.15 3.95
N ASP A 186 -4.18 7.38 5.00
CA ASP A 186 -3.13 6.37 4.92
C ASP A 186 -3.74 5.04 4.52
N ILE A 187 -3.04 4.31 3.66
CA ILE A 187 -3.53 3.05 3.10
C ILE A 187 -2.45 1.99 3.30
N LEU A 188 -2.88 0.83 3.82
CA LEU A 188 -2.09 -0.39 3.80
C LEU A 188 -2.64 -1.29 2.69
N VAL A 189 -1.79 -1.63 1.73
CA VAL A 189 -2.08 -2.66 0.72
C VAL A 189 -1.13 -3.85 0.90
N MET A 190 -1.64 -5.03 0.57
CA MET A 190 -0.90 -6.29 0.66
C MET A 190 -0.91 -7.00 -0.68
N LYS A 191 0.23 -7.53 -1.10
CA LYS A 191 0.36 -8.29 -2.34
C LYS A 191 -0.21 -9.69 -2.16
N MET A 192 -1.26 -9.98 -2.92
CA MET A 192 -1.99 -11.23 -3.02
C MET A 192 -2.04 -11.60 -4.50
N CYS A 193 -1.13 -12.44 -4.98
CA CYS A 193 -1.05 -12.87 -6.39
C CYS A 193 -2.21 -13.79 -6.84
N GLU A 194 -3.41 -13.61 -6.28
CA GLU A 194 -4.62 -14.33 -6.68
C GLU A 194 -5.36 -13.63 -7.84
N ASP A 195 -5.08 -12.34 -8.02
CA ASP A 195 -5.54 -11.52 -9.15
C ASP A 195 -4.28 -11.04 -9.87
N TYR A 196 -4.18 -11.38 -11.15
CA TYR A 196 -3.01 -11.09 -11.98
C TYR A 196 -2.97 -9.61 -12.37
N ASP A 197 -4.15 -9.03 -12.62
CA ASP A 197 -4.30 -7.64 -13.04
C ASP A 197 -4.21 -6.68 -11.85
N HIS A 198 -4.64 -7.14 -10.66
CA HIS A 198 -4.71 -6.31 -9.44
C HIS A 198 -4.11 -7.02 -8.21
N PRO A 199 -2.79 -7.28 -8.20
CA PRO A 199 -2.17 -8.10 -7.18
C PRO A 199 -2.11 -7.46 -5.79
N TRP A 200 -2.35 -6.16 -5.64
CA TRP A 200 -2.22 -5.46 -4.36
C TRP A 200 -3.59 -5.02 -3.83
N VAL A 201 -4.06 -5.67 -2.78
CA VAL A 201 -5.39 -5.41 -2.19
C VAL A 201 -5.31 -4.50 -0.97
N VAL A 202 -6.29 -3.61 -0.83
CA VAL A 202 -6.43 -2.73 0.34
C VAL A 202 -6.89 -3.53 1.56
N VAL A 203 -6.14 -3.45 2.65
CA VAL A 203 -6.43 -4.16 3.91
C VAL A 203 -6.62 -3.24 5.13
N ALA A 204 -6.21 -1.97 5.01
CA ALA A 204 -6.51 -0.95 6.01
C ALA A 204 -6.52 0.44 5.35
N VAL A 205 -7.38 1.31 5.86
CA VAL A 205 -7.41 2.74 5.52
C VAL A 205 -7.53 3.51 6.83
N LYS A 206 -6.83 4.62 6.98
CA LYS A 206 -6.85 5.44 8.19
C LYS A 206 -6.89 6.92 7.83
N ASP A 207 -7.78 7.67 8.47
CA ASP A 207 -7.76 9.13 8.39
C ASP A 207 -6.47 9.67 9.01
N ALA A 208 -5.71 10.43 8.22
CA ALA A 208 -4.41 10.96 8.58
C ALA A 208 -4.41 12.48 8.83
N GLY A 209 -5.59 13.10 8.88
CA GLY A 209 -5.75 14.52 9.16
C GLY A 209 -6.28 15.32 7.98
N THR A 210 -6.26 16.64 8.13
CA THR A 210 -6.82 17.57 7.15
C THR A 210 -5.98 17.64 5.87
N TYR A 211 -6.66 17.56 4.72
CA TYR A 211 -6.06 17.77 3.41
C TYR A 211 -5.55 19.19 3.24
N LYS A 212 -4.33 19.34 2.70
CA LYS A 212 -3.66 20.62 2.49
C LYS A 212 -3.21 20.72 1.02
N PRO A 213 -4.04 21.29 0.13
CA PRO A 213 -3.77 21.31 -1.32
C PRO A 213 -2.44 21.99 -1.68
N GLU A 214 -1.97 22.93 -0.86
CA GLU A 214 -0.66 23.58 -1.01
C GLU A 214 0.50 22.58 -1.07
N ASN A 215 0.39 21.42 -0.41
CA ASN A 215 1.41 20.37 -0.43
C ASN A 215 1.48 19.61 -1.76
N HIS A 216 0.52 19.83 -2.67
CA HIS A 216 0.41 19.13 -3.95
C HIS A 216 0.47 20.06 -5.17
N ARG A 217 0.59 21.38 -4.95
CA ARG A 217 0.59 22.41 -6.03
C ARG A 217 1.74 22.25 -7.03
N ALA A 218 2.82 21.56 -6.67
CA ALA A 218 3.95 21.32 -7.58
C ALA A 218 3.61 20.39 -8.77
N CYS A 219 2.48 19.67 -8.76
CA CYS A 219 2.17 18.69 -9.80
C CYS A 219 1.27 19.21 -10.95
N PHE A 220 0.83 20.48 -10.95
CA PHE A 220 -0.21 20.95 -11.89
C PHE A 220 0.05 22.32 -12.54
N CYS A 221 1.26 22.89 -12.43
CA CYS A 221 1.61 24.01 -13.30
C CYS A 221 2.01 23.45 -14.67
N CYS A 222 1.00 23.29 -15.54
CA CYS A 222 1.17 23.23 -16.99
C CYS A 222 1.54 24.62 -17.51
#